data_AF-A0A3D5YKP9-F1
#
_entry.id   AF-A0A3D5YKP9-F1
#
_cell.length_a   1.000
_cell.length_b   1.000
_cell.length_c   1.000
_cell.angle_alpha   90.00
_cell.angle_beta   90.00
_cell.angle_gamma   90.00
#
_symmetry.space_group_name_H-M   'P 1'
#
loop_
_entity.id
_entity.type
_entity.pdbx_description
1 polymer ?
#
loop_
_entity_poly.entity_id
_entity_poly.type
_entity_poly.pdbx_seq_one_letter_code
_entity_poly.pdbx_strand_id
1 'polypeptide(L)'
;MLQAQTDLQEKKSPLTRILFVFDGSQSMYGRWESGAKIDVAQRLMGQMLDSLQGIQADGNFQLALRVYGHQKPVPPQDCSDTKLEVPFGNGNIYKIKRVLKTIKPKGTTPIAGSLMKSENDFPPCEDCRNIIILITDGVEACDGDPCIVSKRLQKKGII
;
A
#
# COMPACT_ATOMS: atom_id res chain seq x y z
N MET A 1 36.61 33.52 -26.08
CA MET A 1 35.19 33.90 -25.88
C MET A 1 34.36 32.86 -26.63
N LEU A 2 33.43 32.08 -26.09
CA LEU A 2 32.89 31.80 -24.77
C LEU A 2 32.59 30.27 -24.80
N GLN A 3 33.06 29.50 -23.83
CA GLN A 3 32.53 28.14 -23.61
C GLN A 3 31.31 28.29 -22.70
N ALA A 4 30.11 28.16 -23.27
CA ALA A 4 28.91 27.96 -22.48
C ALA A 4 28.70 26.45 -22.32
N GLN A 5 29.34 25.87 -21.30
CA GLN A 5 28.92 24.56 -20.80
C GLN A 5 27.63 24.78 -20.02
N THR A 6 26.52 24.40 -20.64
CA THR A 6 25.22 24.32 -19.99
C THR A 6 25.27 23.15 -19.02
N ASP A 7 25.50 23.43 -17.74
CA ASP A 7 25.26 22.48 -16.64
C ASP A 7 23.76 22.19 -16.57
N LEU A 8 23.31 21.23 -17.38
CA LEU A 8 22.05 20.53 -17.13
C LEU A 8 22.29 19.62 -15.93
N GLN A 9 22.19 20.18 -14.72
CA GLN A 9 22.02 19.35 -13.53
C GLN A 9 20.76 18.50 -13.75
N GLU A 10 20.94 17.20 -13.98
CA GLU A 10 19.85 16.23 -13.95
C GLU A 10 19.17 16.38 -12.58
N LYS A 11 17.96 16.95 -12.59
CA LYS A 11 17.16 17.13 -11.38
C LYS A 11 16.75 15.73 -10.93
N LYS A 12 17.53 15.16 -10.00
CA LYS A 12 17.34 13.80 -9.49
C LYS A 12 15.89 13.68 -9.00
N SER A 13 15.12 12.75 -9.58
CA SER A 13 13.72 12.57 -9.21
C SER A 13 13.62 12.25 -7.70
N PRO A 14 12.71 12.91 -6.97
CA PRO A 14 12.53 12.65 -5.54
C PRO A 14 12.17 11.18 -5.30
N LEU A 15 12.55 10.67 -4.13
CA LEU A 15 12.26 9.28 -3.76
C LEU A 15 10.74 9.10 -3.63
N THR A 16 10.18 8.17 -4.41
CA THR A 16 8.76 7.83 -4.31
C THR A 16 8.57 6.65 -3.37
N ARG A 17 7.76 6.81 -2.32
CA ARG A 17 7.43 5.75 -1.37
C ARG A 17 5.99 5.33 -1.57
N ILE A 18 5.77 4.08 -1.95
CA ILE A 18 4.44 3.52 -2.19
C ILE A 18 4.13 2.50 -1.09
N LEU A 19 3.12 2.80 -0.27
CA LEU A 19 2.56 1.85 0.69
C LEU A 19 1.31 1.21 0.09
N PHE A 20 1.35 -0.10 -0.13
CA PHE A 20 0.16 -0.87 -0.43
C PHE A 20 -0.58 -1.15 0.88
N VAL A 21 -1.86 -0.79 0.94
CA VAL A 21 -2.78 -1.17 2.03
C VAL A 21 -3.76 -2.18 1.45
N PHE A 22 -3.63 -3.44 1.86
CA PHE A 22 -4.33 -4.56 1.24
C PHE A 22 -5.40 -5.14 2.16
N ASP A 23 -6.58 -5.38 1.60
CA ASP A 23 -7.71 -6.00 2.28
C ASP A 23 -7.57 -7.51 2.36
N GLY A 24 -7.38 -8.02 3.58
CA GLY A 24 -7.43 -9.43 3.92
C GLY A 24 -8.59 -9.78 4.83
N SER A 25 -9.64 -8.94 4.88
CA SER A 25 -10.82 -9.16 5.72
C SER A 25 -11.77 -10.21 5.13
N GLN A 26 -12.74 -10.66 5.92
CA GLN A 26 -13.69 -11.70 5.50
C GLN A 26 -14.51 -11.33 4.25
N SER A 27 -14.78 -10.04 4.01
CA SER A 27 -15.55 -9.58 2.83
C SER A 27 -14.90 -9.98 1.50
N MET A 28 -13.58 -10.16 1.50
CA MET A 28 -12.78 -10.57 0.35
C MET A 28 -12.96 -12.05 -0.05
N TYR A 29 -13.67 -12.86 0.74
CA TYR A 29 -14.17 -14.16 0.28
C TYR A 29 -15.36 -14.04 -0.69
N GLY A 30 -15.97 -12.86 -0.79
CA GLY A 30 -17.02 -12.60 -1.77
C GLY A 30 -16.55 -12.88 -3.20
N ARG A 31 -17.50 -13.13 -4.11
CA ARG A 31 -17.20 -13.33 -5.54
C ARG A 31 -17.17 -11.99 -6.27
N TRP A 32 -16.27 -11.88 -7.25
CA TRP A 32 -16.21 -10.80 -8.22
C TRP A 32 -16.01 -11.39 -9.62
N GLU A 33 -17.05 -11.30 -10.45
CA GLU A 33 -17.11 -11.78 -11.85
C GLU A 33 -16.41 -13.13 -12.07
N SER A 34 -15.11 -13.09 -12.35
CA SER A 34 -14.20 -14.20 -12.67
C SER A 34 -13.73 -15.08 -11.50
N GLY A 35 -13.95 -14.73 -10.23
CA GLY A 35 -13.39 -15.50 -9.10
C GLY A 35 -13.70 -14.93 -7.72
N ALA A 36 -12.97 -15.35 -6.70
CA ALA A 36 -13.03 -14.70 -5.39
C ALA A 36 -12.34 -13.33 -5.46
N LYS A 37 -12.87 -12.33 -4.74
CA LYS A 37 -12.32 -10.97 -4.70
C LYS A 37 -10.84 -10.98 -4.30
N ILE A 38 -10.46 -11.83 -3.34
CA ILE A 38 -9.07 -12.00 -2.91
C ILE A 38 -8.15 -12.45 -4.05
N ASP A 39 -8.58 -13.42 -4.87
CA ASP A 39 -7.77 -13.95 -5.96
C ASP A 39 -7.56 -12.88 -7.05
N VAL A 40 -8.62 -12.12 -7.34
CA VAL A 40 -8.56 -10.99 -8.27
C VAL A 40 -7.62 -9.91 -7.74
N ALA A 41 -7.74 -9.53 -6.47
CA ALA A 41 -6.88 -8.52 -5.84
C ALA A 41 -5.40 -8.95 -5.81
N GLN A 42 -5.11 -10.19 -5.43
CA GLN A 42 -3.75 -10.74 -5.45
C GLN A 42 -3.15 -10.77 -6.87
N ARG A 43 -3.97 -11.12 -7.88
CA ARG A 43 -3.55 -11.11 -9.29
C ARG A 43 -3.23 -9.71 -9.79
N LEU A 44 -4.12 -8.74 -9.57
CA LEU A 44 -3.92 -7.35 -9.98
C LEU A 44 -2.69 -6.74 -9.29
N MET A 45 -2.54 -6.98 -7.99
CA MET A 45 -1.35 -6.54 -7.24
C MET A 45 -0.08 -7.21 -7.78
N GLY A 46 -0.15 -8.50 -8.11
CA GLY A 46 0.94 -9.23 -8.75
C GLY A 46 1.38 -8.61 -10.07
N GLN A 47 0.44 -8.26 -10.94
CA GLN A 47 0.69 -7.61 -12.23
C GLN A 47 1.29 -6.21 -12.06
N MET A 48 0.74 -5.40 -11.14
CA MET A 48 1.29 -4.07 -10.84
C MET A 48 2.75 -4.18 -10.35
N LEU A 49 3.04 -5.15 -9.47
CA LEU A 49 4.39 -5.41 -8.98
C LEU A 49 5.34 -5.87 -10.10
N ASP A 50 4.85 -6.63 -11.09
CA ASP A 50 5.65 -6.99 -12.27
C ASP A 50 5.97 -5.78 -13.14
N SER A 51 5.01 -4.87 -13.34
CA SER A 51 5.26 -3.61 -14.06
C SER A 51 6.29 -2.75 -13.33
N LEU A 52 6.21 -2.64 -12.00
CA LEU A 52 7.19 -1.92 -11.19
C LEU A 52 8.57 -2.59 -11.23
N GLN A 53 8.63 -3.92 -11.33
CA GLN A 53 9.90 -4.66 -11.42
C GLN A 53 10.69 -4.27 -12.67
N GLY A 54 10.00 -4.02 -13.78
CA GLY A 54 10.62 -3.60 -15.05
C GLY A 54 11.29 -2.23 -14.99
N ILE A 55 10.85 -1.35 -14.10
CA ILE A 55 11.42 -0.01 -13.91
C ILE A 55 12.25 0.12 -12.63
N GLN A 56 12.47 -0.96 -11.88
CA GLN A 56 13.13 -0.90 -10.57
C GLN A 56 14.62 -0.53 -10.67
N ALA A 57 15.29 -0.86 -11.77
CA ALA A 57 16.71 -0.55 -11.96
C ALA A 57 16.97 0.96 -12.10
N ASP A 58 16.08 1.64 -12.81
CA ASP A 58 16.21 3.07 -13.14
C ASP A 58 15.31 3.96 -12.26
N GLY A 59 14.37 3.35 -11.54
CA GLY A 59 13.40 4.03 -10.69
C GLY A 59 13.94 4.31 -9.28
N ASN A 60 13.63 5.50 -8.75
CA ASN A 60 13.91 5.87 -7.37
C ASN A 60 12.65 5.69 -6.50
N PHE A 61 12.33 4.44 -6.14
CA PHE A 61 11.17 4.16 -5.30
C PHE A 61 11.39 3.06 -4.25
N GLN A 62 10.62 3.16 -3.17
CA GLN A 62 10.54 2.18 -2.09
C GLN A 62 9.10 1.67 -1.96
N LEU A 63 8.96 0.38 -1.70
CA LEU A 63 7.65 -0.27 -1.55
C LEU A 63 7.48 -0.81 -0.13
N ALA A 64 6.27 -0.74 0.38
CA ALA A 64 5.84 -1.36 1.63
C ALA A 64 4.46 -2.01 1.47
N LEU A 65 4.13 -2.93 2.37
CA LEU A 65 2.83 -3.60 2.42
C LEU A 65 2.28 -3.61 3.85
N ARG A 66 1.13 -2.97 4.04
CA ARG A 66 0.26 -3.13 5.19
C ARG A 66 -0.94 -3.98 4.79
N VAL A 67 -1.34 -4.90 5.64
CA VAL A 67 -2.53 -5.74 5.43
C VAL A 67 -3.43 -5.60 6.65
N TYR A 68 -4.74 -5.61 6.44
CA TYR A 68 -5.73 -5.60 7.52
C TYR A 68 -6.71 -6.75 7.40
N GLY A 69 -7.31 -7.12 8.52
CA GLY A 69 -8.32 -8.18 8.60
C GLY A 69 -7.80 -9.59 8.36
N HIS A 70 -6.49 -9.80 8.19
CA HIS A 70 -5.91 -11.11 7.87
C HIS A 70 -5.40 -11.87 9.11
N GLN A 71 -5.32 -11.23 10.27
CA GLN A 71 -4.67 -11.82 11.45
C GLN A 71 -5.65 -12.64 12.29
N LYS A 72 -6.87 -12.15 12.50
CA LYS A 72 -7.85 -12.79 13.41
C LYS A 72 -9.17 -13.09 12.69
N PRO A 73 -9.87 -14.19 13.04
CA PRO A 73 -11.22 -14.43 12.55
C PRO A 73 -12.22 -13.48 13.20
N VAL A 74 -13.33 -13.21 12.52
CA VAL A 74 -14.53 -12.56 13.07
C VAL A 74 -15.68 -13.57 13.08
N PRO A 75 -16.50 -13.65 14.16
CA PRO A 75 -16.48 -12.88 15.42
C PRO A 75 -15.41 -13.35 16.45
N PRO A 76 -15.01 -12.49 17.41
CA PRO A 76 -15.48 -11.11 17.63
C PRO A 76 -14.85 -10.11 16.66
N GLN A 77 -15.45 -8.91 16.57
CA GLN A 77 -14.92 -7.81 15.78
C GLN A 77 -13.61 -7.28 16.38
N ASP A 78 -12.56 -7.13 15.56
CA ASP A 78 -11.28 -6.54 15.97
C ASP A 78 -10.86 -5.40 15.04
N CYS A 79 -11.15 -4.17 15.45
CA CYS A 79 -10.81 -2.96 14.72
C CYS A 79 -9.32 -2.58 14.79
N SER A 80 -8.51 -3.36 15.51
CA SER A 80 -7.07 -3.20 15.57
C SER A 80 -6.31 -4.11 14.60
N ASP A 81 -6.99 -5.05 13.93
CA ASP A 81 -6.43 -6.05 13.00
C ASP A 81 -5.87 -5.38 11.73
N THR A 82 -4.65 -4.89 11.85
CA THR A 82 -3.87 -4.32 10.76
C THR A 82 -2.39 -4.30 11.11
N LYS A 83 -1.56 -4.72 10.16
CA LYS A 83 -0.13 -4.91 10.36
C LYS A 83 0.67 -4.50 9.13
N LEU A 84 1.78 -3.82 9.38
CA LEU A 84 2.83 -3.60 8.39
C LEU A 84 3.59 -4.92 8.21
N GLU A 85 3.26 -5.67 7.16
CA GLU A 85 3.88 -6.97 6.87
C GLU A 85 5.24 -6.82 6.19
N VAL A 86 5.38 -5.79 5.35
CA VAL A 86 6.65 -5.45 4.70
C VAL A 86 6.92 -3.96 4.91
N PRO A 87 7.91 -3.58 5.73
CA PRO A 87 8.28 -2.17 5.90
C PRO A 87 8.97 -1.64 4.62
N PHE A 88 9.04 -0.32 4.49
CA PHE A 88 9.67 0.33 3.34
C PHE A 88 11.10 -0.16 3.09
N GLY A 89 11.42 -0.39 1.83
CA GLY A 89 12.74 -0.82 1.41
C GLY A 89 12.85 -0.97 -0.10
N ASN A 90 14.10 -0.98 -0.57
CA ASN A 90 14.42 -1.22 -1.97
C ASN A 90 14.27 -2.73 -2.27
N GLY A 91 13.85 -3.07 -3.49
CA GLY A 91 13.76 -4.48 -3.91
C GLY A 91 12.69 -5.30 -3.18
N ASN A 92 11.68 -4.65 -2.58
CA ASN A 92 10.65 -5.32 -1.79
C ASN A 92 9.61 -6.08 -2.62
N ILE A 93 9.62 -5.96 -3.95
CA ILE A 93 8.65 -6.60 -4.86
C ILE A 93 8.47 -8.08 -4.55
N TYR A 94 9.57 -8.84 -4.47
CA TYR A 94 9.50 -10.28 -4.21
C TYR A 94 8.98 -10.59 -2.79
N LYS A 95 9.35 -9.80 -1.78
CA LYS A 95 8.86 -9.97 -0.40
C LYS A 95 7.35 -9.72 -0.31
N ILE A 96 6.87 -8.65 -0.95
CA ILE A 96 5.45 -8.31 -1.02
C ILE A 96 4.68 -9.44 -1.71
N LYS A 97 5.15 -9.91 -2.87
CA LYS A 97 4.54 -11.05 -3.57
C LYS A 97 4.44 -12.31 -2.69
N ARG A 98 5.49 -12.60 -1.90
CA ARG A 98 5.49 -13.75 -0.98
C ARG A 98 4.43 -13.60 0.11
N VAL A 99 4.34 -12.42 0.73
CA VAL A 99 3.31 -12.15 1.75
C VAL A 99 1.92 -12.24 1.15
N LEU A 100 1.67 -11.63 -0.01
CA LEU A 100 0.36 -11.65 -0.65
C LEU A 100 -0.16 -13.09 -0.85
N LYS A 101 0.70 -14.02 -1.28
CA LYS A 101 0.34 -15.44 -1.45
C LYS A 101 -0.06 -16.16 -0.16
N THR A 102 0.33 -15.65 1.01
CA THR A 102 -0.04 -16.26 2.30
C THR A 102 -1.28 -15.64 2.91
N ILE A 103 -1.76 -14.50 2.38
CA ILE A 103 -2.95 -13.83 2.90
C ILE A 103 -4.18 -14.66 2.59
N LYS A 104 -4.93 -14.96 3.65
CA LYS A 104 -6.25 -15.57 3.58
C LYS A 104 -7.26 -14.61 4.23
N PRO A 105 -8.41 -14.35 3.59
CA PRO A 105 -9.48 -13.55 4.17
C PRO A 105 -9.93 -14.11 5.52
N LYS A 106 -10.08 -13.31 6.58
CA LYS A 106 -10.51 -13.83 7.90
C LYS A 106 -11.39 -12.91 8.74
N GLY A 107 -10.96 -11.67 8.91
CA GLY A 107 -11.35 -10.82 10.03
C GLY A 107 -12.16 -9.62 9.63
N THR A 108 -12.12 -8.61 10.51
CA THR A 108 -12.82 -7.34 10.37
C THR A 108 -12.15 -6.44 9.31
N THR A 109 -12.89 -5.45 8.82
CA THR A 109 -12.44 -4.48 7.80
C THR A 109 -12.21 -3.08 8.40
N PRO A 110 -11.08 -2.83 9.11
CA PRO A 110 -10.78 -1.52 9.70
C PRO A 110 -10.01 -0.61 8.72
N ILE A 111 -10.66 -0.13 7.65
CA ILE A 111 -10.01 0.66 6.60
C ILE A 111 -9.50 1.99 7.17
N ALA A 112 -10.36 2.75 7.84
CA ALA A 112 -10.00 4.03 8.45
C ALA A 112 -8.88 3.86 9.49
N GLY A 113 -8.96 2.83 10.34
CA GLY A 113 -7.94 2.50 11.33
C GLY A 113 -6.59 2.17 10.69
N SER A 114 -6.62 1.43 9.58
CA SER A 114 -5.43 1.04 8.81
C SER A 114 -4.77 2.24 8.16
N LEU A 115 -5.54 3.12 7.51
CA LEU A 115 -5.05 4.37 6.92
C LEU A 115 -4.47 5.31 7.98
N MET A 116 -5.07 5.38 9.18
CA MET A 116 -4.52 6.17 10.26
C MET A 116 -3.16 5.62 10.73
N LYS A 117 -3.00 4.30 10.83
CA LYS A 117 -1.73 3.68 11.21
C LYS A 117 -0.68 3.81 10.11
N SER A 118 -1.08 3.81 8.84
CA SER A 118 -0.20 4.01 7.68
C SER A 118 0.60 5.30 7.73
N GLU A 119 0.08 6.34 8.36
CA GLU A 119 0.81 7.60 8.58
C GLU A 119 2.19 7.37 9.22
N ASN A 120 2.24 6.47 10.22
CA ASN A 120 3.44 6.19 10.99
C ASN A 120 4.35 5.14 10.33
N ASP A 121 3.94 4.55 9.20
CA ASP A 121 4.77 3.58 8.48
C ASP A 121 5.81 4.28 7.59
N PHE A 122 5.58 5.54 7.21
CA PHE A 122 6.50 6.31 6.39
C PHE A 122 7.69 6.81 7.23
N PRO A 123 8.94 6.45 6.87
CA PRO A 123 10.10 7.01 7.55
C PRO A 123 10.19 8.53 7.30
N PRO A 124 10.81 9.30 8.20
CA PRO A 124 11.14 10.69 7.93
C PRO A 124 11.91 10.84 6.60
N CYS A 125 11.60 11.89 5.85
CA CYS A 125 12.29 12.26 4.62
C CYS A 125 12.04 13.71 4.27
N GLU A 126 13.07 14.38 3.76
CA GLU A 126 13.02 15.79 3.36
C GLU A 126 12.45 15.98 1.96
N ASP A 127 12.81 15.12 0.99
CA ASP A 127 12.37 15.20 -0.41
C ASP A 127 11.85 13.84 -0.91
N CYS A 128 10.67 13.46 -0.40
CA CYS A 128 9.99 12.23 -0.78
C CYS A 128 8.54 12.47 -1.18
N ARG A 129 8.07 11.68 -2.14
CA ARG A 129 6.65 11.58 -2.48
C ARG A 129 6.07 10.34 -1.82
N ASN A 130 5.16 10.51 -0.86
CA ASN A 130 4.50 9.42 -0.16
C ASN A 130 3.13 9.13 -0.78
N ILE A 131 2.90 7.88 -1.18
CA ILE A 131 1.69 7.42 -1.86
C ILE A 131 1.14 6.21 -1.11
N ILE A 132 -0.16 6.20 -0.85
CA ILE A 132 -0.90 5.03 -0.38
C ILE A 132 -1.76 4.50 -1.52
N ILE A 133 -1.62 3.21 -1.83
CA ILE A 133 -2.51 2.51 -2.74
C ILE A 133 -3.36 1.54 -1.91
N LEU A 134 -4.63 1.88 -1.73
CA LEU A 134 -5.60 1.06 -1.02
C LEU A 134 -6.25 0.06 -1.99
N ILE A 135 -6.18 -1.22 -1.64
CA ILE A 135 -6.79 -2.33 -2.39
C ILE A 135 -7.86 -2.96 -1.49
N THR A 136 -9.12 -2.66 -1.75
CA THR A 136 -10.27 -3.08 -0.92
C THR A 136 -11.54 -3.23 -1.76
N ASP A 137 -12.54 -3.94 -1.23
CA ASP A 137 -13.91 -3.93 -1.74
C ASP A 137 -14.81 -2.85 -1.09
N GLY A 138 -14.25 -2.03 -0.20
CA GLY A 138 -14.84 -0.77 0.28
C GLY A 138 -15.76 -0.89 1.48
N VAL A 139 -15.92 -2.08 2.06
CA VAL A 139 -16.88 -2.33 3.15
C VAL A 139 -16.24 -2.10 4.52
N GLU A 140 -16.23 -0.84 4.99
CA GLU A 140 -15.77 -0.51 6.35
C GLU A 140 -16.67 -1.15 7.42
N ALA A 141 -16.07 -1.72 8.47
CA ALA A 141 -16.79 -2.45 9.52
C ALA A 141 -16.56 -1.91 10.95
N CYS A 142 -15.78 -0.83 11.10
CA CYS A 142 -15.37 -0.30 12.41
C CYS A 142 -15.80 1.14 12.68
N ASP A 143 -16.91 1.59 12.06
CA ASP A 143 -17.50 2.93 12.21
C ASP A 143 -16.55 4.10 11.91
N GLY A 144 -15.44 3.81 11.22
CA GLY A 144 -14.51 4.82 10.75
C GLY A 144 -14.98 5.48 9.45
N ASP A 145 -14.45 6.66 9.16
CA ASP A 145 -14.66 7.33 7.87
C ASP A 145 -13.32 7.38 7.10
N PRO A 146 -13.10 6.48 6.12
CA PRO A 146 -11.90 6.46 5.30
C PRO A 146 -11.68 7.77 4.52
N CYS A 147 -12.75 8.48 4.15
CA CYS A 147 -12.67 9.74 3.41
C CYS A 147 -12.12 10.86 4.30
N ILE A 148 -12.53 10.95 5.56
CA ILE A 148 -11.98 11.91 6.52
C ILE A 148 -10.49 11.63 6.76
N VAL A 149 -10.12 10.37 6.97
CA VAL A 149 -8.72 9.98 7.18
C VAL A 149 -7.86 10.28 5.96
N SER A 150 -8.34 9.97 4.74
CA SER A 150 -7.65 10.29 3.49
C SER A 150 -7.38 11.80 3.36
N LYS A 151 -8.38 12.65 3.63
CA LYS A 151 -8.19 14.12 3.61
C LYS A 151 -7.13 14.58 4.61
N ARG A 152 -7.05 13.93 5.77
CA ARG A 152 -6.03 14.24 6.79
C ARG A 152 -4.62 13.86 6.33
N LEU A 153 -4.47 12.70 5.70
CA LEU A 153 -3.20 12.24 5.13
C LEU A 153 -2.71 13.15 4.00
N GLN A 154 -3.62 13.56 3.11
CA GLN A 154 -3.30 14.48 2.01
C GLN A 154 -2.78 15.83 2.52
N LYS A 155 -3.34 16.36 3.61
CA LYS A 155 -2.83 17.59 4.28
C LYS A 155 -1.40 17.43 4.81
N LYS A 156 -0.92 16.20 5.00
CA LYS A 156 0.44 15.86 5.43
C LYS A 156 1.36 15.48 4.25
N GLY A 157 0.90 15.63 3.02
CA GLY A 157 1.66 15.25 1.82
C GLY A 157 1.69 13.74 1.54
N ILE A 158 0.83 12.96 2.19
CA ILE A 158 0.62 11.54 1.90
C ILE A 158 -0.64 11.41 1.04
N ILE A 159 -0.48 10.99 -0.20
CA ILE A 159 -1.54 10.98 -1.21
C ILE A 159 -2.13 9.58 -1.34
#